data_AF-A0A240EB52-F1
#
_entry.id   AF-A0A240EB52-F1
#
_cell.length_a   1.000
_cell.length_b   1.000
_cell.length_c   1.000
_cell.angle_alpha   90.00
_cell.angle_beta   90.00
_cell.angle_gamma   90.00
#
_symmetry.space_group_name_H-M   'P 1'
#
loop_
_entity.id
_entity.type
_entity.pdbx_description
1 polymer ?
#
loop_
_entity_poly.entity_id
_entity_poly.type
_entity_poly.pdbx_seq_one_letter_code
_entity_poly.pdbx_strand_id
1 'polypeptide(L)'
;MRPHNAPRQVDVDSHQKRDQPNTDITAQDYLFGRKATVWVFALLCLLMVFDFADRMIIASLLPYIQRDWAINDAQAGFLSSILTIGMVLFAFPVSIVIDRWRRIKTASLMGIFWGIASAAGAITQSFSQLAATRLLVGAGEAAYAPASYAWISAAFPHRRLQLALGLFSASQPIGMAIGIALGGLIAQHFGWRYALGVMAIPGIVIALLLYKGRDYRTILPIPLPAQVFAGKALDSASSAMVQQLTHRQVIRQNWHSIRQTPSLLLTYLAAAMATLQWVPIVFFLPSYLHRVHQIELATASLLTSSILLIGIVTLPLGGWVMDRLTQKYPSSKLYIAAAGYALATLLYVLAFSLVSGLWLQFALIIVAGALLTFL
;
A
#
# COMPACT_ATOMS: atom_id res chain seq x y z
N MET A 1 -7.63 -74.69 36.03
CA MET A 1 -6.99 -73.44 36.51
C MET A 1 -6.17 -72.86 35.37
N ARG A 2 -6.63 -71.77 34.74
CA ARG A 2 -5.91 -71.03 33.69
C ARG A 2 -5.33 -69.75 34.32
N PRO A 3 -4.04 -69.42 34.16
CA PRO A 3 -3.51 -68.18 34.69
C PRO A 3 -3.81 -66.99 33.76
N HIS A 4 -3.90 -65.85 34.42
CA HIS A 4 -4.44 -64.57 33.99
C HIS A 4 -3.40 -63.78 33.17
N ASN A 5 -3.75 -63.35 31.95
CA ASN A 5 -2.93 -62.45 31.14
C ASN A 5 -3.15 -61.01 31.61
N ALA A 6 -2.12 -60.39 32.18
CA ALA A 6 -2.09 -58.94 32.45
C ALA A 6 -1.77 -58.17 31.15
N PRO A 7 -2.47 -57.06 30.84
CA PRO A 7 -2.16 -56.26 29.67
C PRO A 7 -0.87 -55.44 29.86
N ARG A 8 0.02 -55.50 28.86
CA ARG A 8 1.20 -54.64 28.72
C ARG A 8 0.78 -53.17 28.75
N GLN A 9 1.31 -52.41 29.71
CA GLN A 9 1.30 -50.94 29.66
C GLN A 9 2.03 -50.49 28.40
N VAL A 10 1.29 -49.86 27.49
CA VAL A 10 1.83 -49.15 26.34
C VAL A 10 2.48 -47.89 26.89
N ASP A 11 3.77 -47.73 26.61
CA ASP A 11 4.62 -46.63 27.06
C ASP A 11 4.21 -45.33 26.33
N VAL A 12 3.26 -44.60 26.94
CA VAL A 12 2.66 -43.36 26.41
C VAL A 12 3.68 -42.21 26.30
N ASP A 13 4.81 -42.30 26.99
CA ASP A 13 5.82 -41.23 27.02
C ASP A 13 6.67 -41.14 25.74
N SER A 14 6.65 -42.18 24.90
CA SER A 14 7.40 -42.20 23.64
C SER A 14 6.77 -41.35 22.52
N HIS A 15 5.47 -41.04 22.62
CA HIS A 15 4.75 -40.22 21.63
C HIS A 15 4.76 -38.72 21.93
N GLN A 16 4.95 -38.29 23.19
CA GLN A 16 4.94 -36.88 23.56
C GLN A 16 6.21 -36.10 23.17
N LYS A 17 7.32 -36.79 22.85
CA LYS A 17 8.57 -36.12 22.44
C LYS A 17 8.62 -35.74 20.95
N ARG A 18 7.67 -36.16 20.12
CA ARG A 18 7.65 -35.85 18.67
C ARG A 18 6.86 -34.59 18.29
N ASP A 19 6.06 -34.05 19.21
CA ASP A 19 5.16 -32.92 18.97
C ASP A 19 5.65 -31.60 19.58
N GLN A 20 6.96 -31.44 19.79
CA GLN A 20 7.52 -30.10 19.99
C GLN A 20 7.64 -29.44 18.61
N PRO A 21 6.88 -28.35 18.32
CA PRO A 21 7.02 -27.64 17.06
C PRO A 21 8.46 -27.10 17.00
N ASN A 22 9.23 -27.65 16.07
CA ASN A 22 10.63 -27.29 15.83
C ASN A 22 10.74 -25.76 15.75
N THR A 23 11.39 -25.16 16.74
CA THR A 23 11.34 -23.72 17.03
C THR A 23 12.21 -22.88 16.09
N ASP A 24 13.05 -23.53 15.29
CA ASP A 24 13.98 -22.90 14.38
C ASP A 24 13.41 -22.84 12.96
N ILE A 25 13.08 -21.62 12.50
CA ILE A 25 12.74 -21.34 11.09
C ILE A 25 13.98 -21.64 10.26
N THR A 26 13.95 -22.74 9.51
CA THR A 26 15.07 -23.13 8.66
C THR A 26 14.98 -22.41 7.32
N ALA A 27 16.10 -22.31 6.60
CA ALA A 27 16.12 -21.71 5.25
C ALA A 27 15.19 -22.42 4.25
N GLN A 28 14.71 -23.63 4.58
CA GLN A 28 13.80 -24.47 3.79
C GLN A 28 12.34 -24.01 3.83
N ASP A 29 11.94 -23.18 4.80
CA ASP A 29 10.56 -22.69 4.92
C ASP A 29 10.22 -21.57 3.92
N TYR A 30 11.23 -21.04 3.22
CA TYR A 30 11.10 -19.98 2.22
C TYR A 30 11.10 -20.56 0.80
N LEU A 31 10.12 -20.18 -0.03
CA LEU A 31 9.95 -20.72 -1.38
C LEU A 31 11.20 -20.62 -2.28
N PHE A 32 11.96 -19.53 -2.17
CA PHE A 32 13.15 -19.26 -2.99
C PHE A 32 14.47 -19.33 -2.23
N GLY A 33 14.42 -19.72 -0.95
CA GLY A 33 15.50 -19.58 0.03
C GLY A 33 15.56 -18.17 0.63
N ARG A 34 15.91 -18.10 1.93
CA ARG A 34 15.85 -16.87 2.73
C ARG A 34 16.54 -15.66 2.09
N LYS A 35 17.76 -15.80 1.56
CA LYS A 35 18.53 -14.68 0.98
C LYS A 35 17.84 -14.09 -0.26
N ALA A 36 17.38 -14.94 -1.17
CA ALA A 36 16.72 -14.49 -2.39
C ALA A 36 15.35 -13.85 -2.08
N THR A 37 14.58 -14.45 -1.16
CA THR A 37 13.28 -13.88 -0.76
C THR A 37 13.45 -12.50 -0.12
N VAL A 38 14.39 -12.35 0.82
CA VAL A 38 14.63 -11.05 1.49
C VAL A 38 15.14 -10.00 0.50
N TRP A 39 15.96 -10.39 -0.47
CA TRP A 39 16.46 -9.47 -1.50
C TRP A 39 15.33 -8.95 -2.40
N VAL A 40 14.47 -9.83 -2.94
CA VAL A 40 13.30 -9.42 -3.74
C VAL A 40 12.33 -8.60 -2.88
N PHE A 41 12.09 -9.03 -1.64
CA PHE A 41 11.24 -8.29 -0.70
C PHE A 41 11.73 -6.87 -0.43
N ALA A 42 13.04 -6.68 -0.22
CA ALA A 42 13.63 -5.37 -0.01
C ALA A 42 13.45 -4.48 -1.25
N LEU A 43 13.65 -5.03 -2.46
CA LEU A 43 13.40 -4.30 -3.70
C LEU A 43 11.92 -3.96 -3.89
N LEU A 44 10.99 -4.85 -3.52
CA LEU A 44 9.56 -4.52 -3.51
C LEU A 44 9.27 -3.39 -2.52
N CYS A 45 9.76 -3.45 -1.27
CA CYS A 45 9.55 -2.37 -0.32
C CYS A 45 10.12 -1.03 -0.84
N LEU A 46 11.34 -1.03 -1.36
CA LEU A 46 11.95 0.16 -1.94
C LEU A 46 11.15 0.70 -3.13
N LEU A 47 10.67 -0.19 -4.01
CA LEU A 47 9.86 0.22 -5.15
C LEU A 47 8.52 0.81 -4.71
N MET A 48 7.91 0.28 -3.63
CA MET A 48 6.73 0.86 -2.97
C MET A 48 7.03 2.24 -2.36
N VAL A 49 8.21 2.44 -1.77
CA VAL A 49 8.64 3.77 -1.29
C VAL A 49 8.67 4.77 -2.45
N PHE A 50 9.27 4.41 -3.58
CA PHE A 50 9.36 5.33 -4.74
C PHE A 50 8.04 5.51 -5.50
N ASP A 51 7.17 4.51 -5.55
CA ASP A 51 5.78 4.63 -6.04
C ASP A 51 5.04 5.72 -5.24
N PHE A 52 5.02 5.62 -3.91
CA PHE A 52 4.35 6.63 -3.09
C PHE A 52 5.07 7.99 -3.06
N ALA A 53 6.39 8.00 -3.22
CA ALA A 53 7.13 9.24 -3.36
C ALA A 53 6.76 9.98 -4.65
N ASP A 54 6.63 9.27 -5.78
CA ASP A 54 6.19 9.83 -7.05
C ASP A 54 4.75 10.35 -7.01
N ARG A 55 3.86 9.66 -6.28
CA ARG A 55 2.48 10.14 -6.08
C ARG A 55 2.44 11.48 -5.38
N MET A 56 3.24 11.63 -4.32
CA MET A 56 3.17 12.79 -3.43
C MET A 56 4.12 13.92 -3.81
N ILE A 57 5.08 13.70 -4.70
CA ILE A 57 6.04 14.75 -5.09
C ILE A 57 5.30 16.00 -5.60
N ILE A 58 4.27 15.84 -6.43
CA ILE A 58 3.49 16.94 -7.02
C ILE A 58 2.93 17.87 -5.94
N ALA A 59 2.52 17.35 -4.76
CA ALA A 59 1.99 18.16 -3.66
C ALA A 59 2.97 19.28 -3.23
N SER A 60 4.25 18.97 -3.16
CA SER A 60 5.32 19.93 -2.83
C SER A 60 5.67 20.86 -3.99
N LEU A 61 5.40 20.45 -5.24
CA LEU A 61 5.73 21.22 -6.44
C LEU A 61 4.62 22.19 -6.84
N LEU A 62 3.41 22.02 -6.31
CA LEU A 62 2.22 22.79 -6.69
C LEU A 62 2.46 24.31 -6.73
N PRO A 63 3.03 24.96 -5.70
CA PRO A 63 3.21 26.41 -5.74
C PRO A 63 4.12 26.89 -6.89
N TYR A 64 5.14 26.09 -7.25
CA TYR A 64 6.01 26.40 -8.38
C TYR A 64 5.29 26.21 -9.72
N ILE A 65 4.53 25.12 -9.89
CA ILE A 65 3.76 24.87 -11.11
C ILE A 65 2.67 25.93 -11.29
N GLN A 66 1.99 26.32 -10.21
CA GLN A 66 1.00 27.39 -10.19
C GLN A 66 1.60 28.73 -10.60
N ARG A 67 2.82 29.03 -10.13
CA ARG A 67 3.54 30.25 -10.53
C ARG A 67 3.96 30.23 -12.00
N ASP A 68 4.47 29.10 -12.51
CA ASP A 68 4.98 28.99 -13.88
C ASP A 68 3.87 28.99 -14.93
N TRP A 69 2.74 28.34 -14.65
CA TRP A 69 1.67 28.08 -15.63
C TRP A 69 0.33 28.73 -15.28
N ALA A 70 0.28 29.53 -14.20
CA ALA A 70 -0.94 30.22 -13.75
C ALA A 70 -2.17 29.31 -13.59
N ILE A 71 -1.95 28.04 -13.17
CA ILE A 71 -3.04 27.08 -12.98
C ILE A 71 -3.78 27.33 -11.65
N ASN A 72 -5.09 27.07 -11.64
CA ASN A 72 -5.90 27.24 -10.43
C ASN A 72 -5.87 25.99 -9.53
N ASP A 73 -6.43 26.09 -8.31
CA ASP A 73 -6.45 24.98 -7.35
C ASP A 73 -7.27 23.77 -7.84
N ALA A 74 -8.27 23.97 -8.71
CA ALA A 74 -9.02 22.86 -9.31
C ALA A 74 -8.16 22.06 -10.31
N GLN A 75 -7.37 22.74 -11.13
CA GLN A 75 -6.38 22.12 -12.02
C GLN A 75 -5.26 21.44 -11.24
N ALA A 76 -4.81 22.04 -10.13
CA ALA A 76 -3.85 21.42 -9.22
C ALA A 76 -4.39 20.10 -8.64
N GLY A 77 -5.62 20.10 -8.14
CA GLY A 77 -6.30 18.89 -7.66
C GLY A 77 -6.49 17.85 -8.76
N PHE A 78 -6.75 18.29 -10.00
CA PHE A 78 -6.86 17.40 -11.15
C PHE A 78 -5.56 16.63 -11.45
N LEU A 79 -4.37 17.19 -11.20
CA LEU A 79 -3.10 16.47 -11.37
C LEU A 79 -2.95 15.28 -10.41
N SER A 80 -3.52 15.36 -9.20
CA SER A 80 -3.61 14.22 -8.29
C SER A 80 -4.66 13.22 -8.77
N SER A 81 -5.84 13.71 -9.16
CA SER A 81 -6.96 12.87 -9.57
C SER A 81 -6.69 12.09 -10.86
N ILE A 82 -6.01 12.68 -11.85
CA ILE A 82 -5.77 12.05 -13.14
C ILE A 82 -4.85 10.84 -13.04
N LEU A 83 -3.89 10.84 -12.10
CA LEU A 83 -3.10 9.64 -11.77
C LEU A 83 -4.01 8.54 -11.26
N THR A 84 -4.86 8.83 -10.27
CA THR A 84 -5.79 7.85 -9.70
C THR A 84 -6.77 7.31 -10.74
N ILE A 85 -7.25 8.17 -11.65
CA ILE A 85 -8.06 7.75 -12.80
C ILE A 85 -7.29 6.77 -13.68
N GLY A 86 -6.02 7.05 -13.97
CA GLY A 86 -5.13 6.13 -14.68
C GLY A 86 -5.04 4.77 -13.98
N MET A 87 -4.84 4.75 -12.67
CA MET A 87 -4.83 3.51 -11.90
C MET A 87 -6.15 2.75 -12.03
N VAL A 88 -7.30 3.41 -11.86
CA VAL A 88 -8.63 2.78 -11.93
C VAL A 88 -8.88 2.18 -13.32
N LEU A 89 -8.59 2.93 -14.38
CA LEU A 89 -8.81 2.48 -15.76
C LEU A 89 -7.95 1.27 -16.12
N PHE A 90 -6.70 1.23 -15.63
CA PHE A 90 -5.73 0.20 -15.99
C PHE A 90 -5.60 -0.93 -14.96
N ALA A 91 -6.18 -0.80 -13.76
CA ALA A 91 -6.08 -1.80 -12.70
C ALA A 91 -6.59 -3.16 -13.19
N PHE A 92 -7.77 -3.18 -13.82
CA PHE A 92 -8.37 -4.41 -14.32
C PHE A 92 -7.57 -5.07 -15.46
N PRO A 93 -7.26 -4.39 -16.59
CA PRO A 93 -6.52 -5.02 -17.69
C PRO A 93 -5.11 -5.46 -17.27
N VAL A 94 -4.40 -4.64 -16.48
CA VAL A 94 -3.03 -4.97 -16.05
C VAL A 94 -3.04 -6.14 -15.05
N SER A 95 -4.06 -6.25 -14.18
CA SER A 95 -4.19 -7.40 -13.27
C SER A 95 -4.33 -8.72 -14.01
N ILE A 96 -5.07 -8.75 -15.13
CA ILE A 96 -5.18 -9.95 -15.98
C ILE A 96 -3.81 -10.36 -16.54
N VAL A 97 -2.97 -9.39 -16.92
CA VAL A 97 -1.62 -9.65 -17.44
C VAL A 97 -0.72 -10.19 -16.32
N ILE A 98 -0.79 -9.61 -15.12
CA ILE A 98 -0.01 -10.06 -13.95
C ILE A 98 -0.33 -11.52 -13.61
N ASP A 99 -1.61 -11.90 -13.63
CA ASP A 99 -2.02 -13.26 -13.27
C ASP A 99 -1.63 -14.31 -14.33
N ARG A 100 -1.33 -13.90 -15.56
CA ARG A 100 -0.90 -14.79 -16.66
C ARG A 100 0.61 -14.90 -16.79
N TRP A 101 1.36 -14.01 -16.16
CA TRP A 101 2.80 -13.92 -16.34
C TRP A 101 3.55 -13.95 -15.00
N ARG A 102 4.85 -13.71 -15.05
CA ARG A 102 5.73 -13.69 -13.87
C ARG A 102 5.50 -12.40 -13.08
N ARG A 103 4.92 -12.48 -11.88
CA ARG A 103 4.53 -11.34 -11.03
C ARG A 103 5.68 -10.34 -10.83
N ILE A 104 6.89 -10.80 -10.56
CA ILE A 104 8.06 -9.94 -10.34
C ILE A 104 8.50 -9.25 -11.64
N LYS A 105 8.47 -9.97 -12.77
CA LYS A 105 8.82 -9.36 -14.06
C LYS A 105 7.80 -8.32 -14.49
N THR A 106 6.51 -8.60 -14.28
CA THR A 106 5.45 -7.63 -14.57
C THR A 106 5.57 -6.42 -13.66
N ALA A 107 5.76 -6.60 -12.35
CA ALA A 107 5.98 -5.50 -11.40
C ALA A 107 7.22 -4.65 -11.75
N SER A 108 8.30 -5.29 -12.21
CA SER A 108 9.50 -4.61 -12.69
C SER A 108 9.25 -3.79 -13.95
N LEU A 109 8.55 -4.34 -14.96
CA LEU A 109 8.25 -3.62 -16.20
C LEU A 109 7.29 -2.45 -15.96
N MET A 110 6.32 -2.64 -15.06
CA MET A 110 5.48 -1.56 -14.54
C MET A 110 6.34 -0.46 -13.91
N GLY A 111 7.30 -0.84 -13.05
CA GLY A 111 8.29 0.05 -12.43
C GLY A 111 9.05 0.90 -13.42
N ILE A 112 9.58 0.26 -14.45
CA ILE A 112 10.30 0.93 -15.52
C ILE A 112 9.36 1.89 -16.28
N PHE A 113 8.13 1.45 -16.56
CA PHE A 113 7.17 2.25 -17.31
C PHE A 113 6.73 3.50 -16.56
N TRP A 114 6.32 3.41 -15.29
CA TRP A 114 5.94 4.60 -14.53
C TRP A 114 7.16 5.49 -14.26
N GLY A 115 8.34 4.90 -14.05
CA GLY A 115 9.58 5.66 -13.87
C GLY A 115 9.91 6.51 -15.11
N ILE A 116 9.80 5.92 -16.32
CA ILE A 116 9.96 6.67 -17.58
C ILE A 116 8.89 7.74 -17.74
N ALA A 117 7.63 7.42 -17.43
CA ALA A 117 6.54 8.39 -17.50
C ALA A 117 6.73 9.57 -16.52
N SER A 118 7.23 9.30 -15.32
CA SER A 118 7.59 10.32 -14.32
C SER A 118 8.76 11.19 -14.79
N ALA A 119 9.83 10.58 -15.31
CA ALA A 119 10.95 11.30 -15.89
C ALA A 119 10.52 12.18 -17.09
N ALA A 120 9.58 11.70 -17.91
CA ALA A 120 8.98 12.49 -18.98
C ALA A 120 8.21 13.71 -18.45
N GLY A 121 7.68 13.65 -17.23
CA GLY A 121 7.07 14.77 -16.52
C GLY A 121 8.01 15.97 -16.36
N ALA A 122 9.31 15.73 -16.17
CA ALA A 122 10.33 16.77 -15.99
C ALA A 122 10.53 17.66 -17.23
N ILE A 123 10.28 17.14 -18.43
CA ILE A 123 10.47 17.85 -19.70
C ILE A 123 9.16 18.44 -20.24
N THR A 124 8.06 18.34 -19.49
CA THR A 124 6.77 18.88 -19.92
C THR A 124 6.77 20.41 -19.97
N GLN A 125 6.09 20.94 -21.00
CA GLN A 125 6.00 22.36 -21.29
C GLN A 125 4.59 22.93 -21.05
N SER A 126 3.60 22.07 -20.85
CA SER A 126 2.22 22.48 -20.60
C SER A 126 1.52 21.61 -19.56
N PHE A 127 0.47 22.15 -18.95
CA PHE A 127 -0.38 21.45 -18.01
C PHE A 127 -0.93 20.14 -18.58
N SER A 128 -1.41 20.13 -19.83
CA SER A 128 -1.98 18.93 -20.45
C SER A 128 -0.91 17.84 -20.68
N GLN A 129 0.32 18.23 -21.01
CA GLN A 129 1.43 17.27 -21.11
C GLN A 129 1.75 16.67 -19.74
N LEU A 130 1.82 17.49 -18.68
CA LEU A 130 2.02 16.99 -17.32
C LEU A 130 0.88 16.06 -16.91
N ALA A 131 -0.38 16.45 -17.13
CA ALA A 131 -1.54 15.60 -16.85
C ALA A 131 -1.51 14.26 -17.61
N ALA A 132 -1.06 14.26 -18.87
CA ALA A 132 -0.88 13.03 -19.65
C ALA A 132 0.22 12.14 -19.05
N THR A 133 1.36 12.71 -18.64
CA THR A 133 2.42 11.93 -17.96
C THR A 133 1.92 11.35 -16.63
N ARG A 134 1.12 12.10 -15.85
CA ARG A 134 0.48 11.61 -14.62
C ARG A 134 -0.49 10.46 -14.87
N LEU A 135 -1.29 10.52 -15.95
CA LEU A 135 -2.16 9.43 -16.35
C LEU A 135 -1.35 8.16 -16.67
N LEU A 136 -0.24 8.30 -17.39
CA LEU A 136 0.66 7.20 -17.75
C LEU A 136 1.35 6.60 -16.52
N VAL A 137 1.79 7.44 -15.57
CA VAL A 137 2.28 6.97 -14.27
C VAL A 137 1.21 6.11 -13.59
N GLY A 138 -0.03 6.61 -13.48
CA GLY A 138 -1.13 5.84 -12.88
C GLY A 138 -1.40 4.51 -13.59
N ALA A 139 -1.29 4.48 -14.92
CA ALA A 139 -1.40 3.24 -15.69
C ALA A 139 -0.28 2.23 -15.34
N GLY A 140 0.94 2.71 -15.12
CA GLY A 140 2.08 1.90 -14.70
C GLY A 140 1.96 1.36 -13.28
N GLU A 141 1.38 2.12 -12.36
CA GLU A 141 1.27 1.74 -10.94
C GLU A 141 0.06 0.83 -10.66
N ALA A 142 -0.87 0.70 -11.60
CA ALA A 142 -2.25 0.23 -11.42
C ALA A 142 -2.43 -1.12 -10.69
N ALA A 143 -1.47 -2.03 -10.78
CA ALA A 143 -1.56 -3.37 -10.20
C ALA A 143 -0.25 -3.84 -9.54
N TYR A 144 0.64 -2.90 -9.20
CA TYR A 144 1.91 -3.20 -8.53
C TYR A 144 1.68 -3.73 -7.10
N ALA A 145 0.81 -3.08 -6.33
CA ALA A 145 0.50 -3.48 -4.96
C ALA A 145 -0.09 -4.90 -4.86
N PRO A 146 -1.17 -5.29 -5.60
CA PRO A 146 -1.70 -6.64 -5.53
C PRO A 146 -0.71 -7.71 -6.01
N ALA A 147 0.13 -7.40 -7.02
CA ALA A 147 1.19 -8.31 -7.47
C ALA A 147 2.19 -8.60 -6.34
N SER A 148 2.60 -7.56 -5.62
CA SER A 148 3.55 -7.63 -4.52
C SER A 148 2.97 -8.39 -3.33
N TYR A 149 1.73 -8.10 -2.92
CA TYR A 149 1.04 -8.83 -1.86
C TYR A 149 0.92 -10.32 -2.14
N ALA A 150 0.55 -10.69 -3.36
CA ALA A 150 0.45 -12.08 -3.77
C ALA A 150 1.83 -12.77 -3.72
N TRP A 151 2.88 -12.10 -4.21
CA TRP A 151 4.22 -12.65 -4.19
C TRP A 151 4.76 -12.83 -2.76
N ILE A 152 4.59 -11.82 -1.90
CA ILE A 152 5.01 -11.88 -0.48
C ILE A 152 4.28 -13.02 0.23
N SER A 153 2.98 -13.19 -0.02
CA SER A 153 2.16 -14.26 0.57
C SER A 153 2.62 -15.66 0.18
N ALA A 154 3.15 -15.83 -1.04
CA ALA A 154 3.70 -17.10 -1.49
C ALA A 154 5.16 -17.33 -1.04
N ALA A 155 5.95 -16.26 -0.91
CA ALA A 155 7.39 -16.36 -0.70
C ALA A 155 7.81 -16.48 0.78
N PHE A 156 6.99 -15.98 1.72
CA PHE A 156 7.28 -15.99 3.15
C PHE A 156 6.55 -17.11 3.91
N PRO A 157 7.20 -17.70 4.94
CA PRO A 157 6.54 -18.68 5.80
C PRO A 157 5.45 -18.02 6.65
N HIS A 158 4.40 -18.78 6.98
CA HIS A 158 3.20 -18.29 7.68
C HIS A 158 3.52 -17.46 8.94
N ARG A 159 4.50 -17.90 9.75
CA ARG A 159 4.92 -17.24 10.99
C ARG A 159 5.54 -15.85 10.78
N ARG A 160 6.11 -15.57 9.61
CA ARG A 160 6.74 -14.27 9.27
C ARG A 160 5.94 -13.47 8.25
N LEU A 161 4.87 -14.03 7.70
CA LEU A 161 4.07 -13.40 6.66
C LEU A 161 3.48 -12.07 7.13
N GLN A 162 2.85 -12.04 8.30
CA GLN A 162 2.22 -10.80 8.80
C GLN A 162 3.23 -9.68 9.05
N LEU A 163 4.44 -10.03 9.54
CA LEU A 163 5.53 -9.06 9.67
C LEU A 163 5.98 -8.53 8.31
N ALA A 164 6.13 -9.41 7.31
CA ALA A 164 6.53 -9.01 5.97
C ALA A 164 5.48 -8.10 5.31
N LEU A 165 4.20 -8.43 5.44
CA LEU A 165 3.10 -7.60 4.97
C LEU A 165 3.06 -6.24 5.68
N GLY A 166 3.24 -6.21 7.00
CA GLY A 166 3.30 -4.97 7.77
C GLY A 166 4.46 -4.07 7.37
N LEU A 167 5.66 -4.63 7.19
CA LEU A 167 6.83 -3.88 6.70
C LEU A 167 6.64 -3.35 5.28
N PHE A 168 5.99 -4.13 4.41
CA PHE A 168 5.65 -3.69 3.06
C PHE A 168 4.65 -2.52 3.09
N SER A 169 3.60 -2.59 3.91
CA SER A 169 2.64 -1.50 4.09
C SER A 169 3.28 -0.25 4.72
N ALA A 170 4.22 -0.41 5.65
CA ALA A 170 4.96 0.71 6.25
C ALA A 170 5.82 1.49 5.24
N SER A 171 6.10 0.91 4.07
CA SER A 171 6.83 1.60 2.99
C SER A 171 6.03 2.77 2.40
N GLN A 172 4.69 2.73 2.47
CA GLN A 172 3.82 3.77 1.91
C GLN A 172 4.00 5.14 2.59
N PRO A 173 3.82 5.29 3.92
CA PRO A 173 4.03 6.59 4.59
C PRO A 173 5.46 7.11 4.46
N ILE A 174 6.45 6.21 4.43
CA ILE A 174 7.86 6.57 4.18
C ILE A 174 8.00 7.19 2.78
N GLY A 175 7.42 6.54 1.76
CA GLY A 175 7.41 7.05 0.39
C GLY A 175 6.74 8.41 0.28
N MET A 176 5.54 8.57 0.85
CA MET A 176 4.82 9.85 0.83
C MET A 176 5.66 10.97 1.46
N ALA A 177 6.27 10.72 2.63
CA ALA A 177 7.12 11.69 3.33
C ALA A 177 8.36 12.05 2.50
N ILE A 178 9.03 11.07 1.92
CA ILE A 178 10.20 11.28 1.04
C ILE A 178 9.79 12.10 -0.20
N GLY A 179 8.65 11.80 -0.81
CA GLY A 179 8.11 12.52 -1.96
C GLY A 179 7.92 14.00 -1.70
N ILE A 180 7.24 14.32 -0.60
CA ILE A 180 6.97 15.72 -0.24
C ILE A 180 8.25 16.43 0.20
N ALA A 181 9.05 15.83 1.09
CA ALA A 181 10.26 16.46 1.62
C ALA A 181 11.31 16.73 0.52
N LEU A 182 11.69 15.69 -0.23
CA LEU A 182 12.69 15.83 -1.28
C LEU A 182 12.17 16.66 -2.45
N GLY A 183 10.89 16.54 -2.79
CA GLY A 183 10.25 17.37 -3.82
C GLY A 183 10.38 18.86 -3.51
N GLY A 184 10.02 19.27 -2.29
CA GLY A 184 10.14 20.66 -1.85
C GLY A 184 11.59 21.16 -1.80
N LEU A 185 12.51 20.36 -1.22
CA LEU A 185 13.93 20.71 -1.12
C LEU A 185 14.61 20.87 -2.48
N ILE A 186 14.41 19.90 -3.38
CA ILE A 186 15.02 19.94 -4.71
C ILE A 186 14.40 21.08 -5.54
N ALA A 187 13.08 21.27 -5.46
CA ALA A 187 12.41 22.30 -6.24
C ALA A 187 12.80 23.71 -5.83
N GLN A 188 13.08 23.93 -4.54
CA GLN A 188 13.54 25.21 -4.04
C GLN A 188 14.93 25.59 -4.54
N HIS A 189 15.86 24.64 -4.64
CA HIS A 189 17.25 24.92 -5.02
C HIS A 189 17.51 24.77 -6.53
N PHE A 190 16.89 23.79 -7.17
CA PHE A 190 17.15 23.42 -8.56
C PHE A 190 15.95 23.63 -9.49
N GLY A 191 14.74 23.73 -8.94
CA GLY A 191 13.48 23.87 -9.71
C GLY A 191 12.68 22.57 -9.80
N TRP A 192 11.35 22.71 -9.94
CA TRP A 192 10.41 21.59 -9.85
C TRP A 192 10.60 20.52 -10.93
N ARG A 193 11.13 20.88 -12.10
CA ARG A 193 11.45 19.93 -13.19
C ARG A 193 12.55 18.95 -12.77
N TYR A 194 13.59 19.44 -12.09
CA TYR A 194 14.65 18.57 -11.58
C TYR A 194 14.15 17.65 -10.46
N ALA A 195 13.22 18.12 -9.63
CA ALA A 195 12.60 17.28 -8.61
C ALA A 195 11.91 16.05 -9.23
N LEU A 196 11.10 16.24 -10.29
CA LEU A 196 10.47 15.13 -11.02
C LEU A 196 11.51 14.19 -11.65
N GLY A 197 12.50 14.74 -12.35
CA GLY A 197 13.51 13.95 -13.07
C GLY A 197 14.41 13.14 -12.14
N VAL A 198 14.92 13.76 -11.07
CA VAL A 198 15.83 13.10 -10.11
C VAL A 198 15.09 12.02 -9.32
N MET A 199 13.84 12.26 -8.94
CA MET A 199 13.05 11.27 -8.19
C MET A 199 12.73 10.01 -9.00
N ALA A 200 12.61 10.14 -10.33
CA ALA A 200 12.35 8.99 -11.20
C ALA A 200 13.52 7.99 -11.28
N ILE A 201 14.77 8.46 -11.13
CA ILE A 201 15.98 7.64 -11.34
C ILE A 201 16.05 6.44 -10.40
N PRO A 202 15.93 6.58 -9.06
CA PRO A 202 15.99 5.45 -8.15
C PRO A 202 14.90 4.40 -8.43
N GLY A 203 13.68 4.85 -8.74
CA GLY A 203 12.56 3.96 -9.06
C GLY A 203 12.86 3.07 -10.27
N ILE A 204 13.40 3.65 -11.35
CA ILE A 204 13.82 2.92 -12.55
C ILE A 204 14.94 1.92 -12.22
N VAL A 205 15.97 2.36 -11.47
CA VAL A 205 17.10 1.49 -11.10
C VAL A 205 16.61 0.30 -10.26
N ILE A 206 15.77 0.53 -9.26
CA ILE A 206 15.20 -0.53 -8.42
C ILE A 206 14.35 -1.48 -9.26
N ALA A 207 13.53 -0.94 -10.17
CA ALA A 207 12.71 -1.75 -11.06
C ALA A 207 13.58 -2.63 -11.99
N LEU A 208 14.69 -2.11 -12.53
CA LEU A 208 15.64 -2.88 -13.32
C LEU A 208 16.33 -3.99 -12.52
N LEU A 209 16.68 -3.70 -11.25
CA LEU A 209 17.22 -4.72 -10.35
C LEU A 209 16.18 -5.79 -10.04
N LEU A 210 14.93 -5.40 -9.78
CA LEU A 210 13.81 -6.30 -9.51
C LEU A 210 13.57 -7.28 -10.65
N TYR A 211 13.86 -6.91 -11.91
CA TYR A 211 13.76 -7.80 -13.06
C TYR A 211 14.57 -9.10 -12.90
N LYS A 212 15.70 -9.04 -12.19
CA LYS A 212 16.58 -10.19 -11.91
C LYS A 212 16.07 -11.07 -10.76
N GLY A 213 14.98 -10.68 -10.09
CA GLY A 213 14.40 -11.40 -8.97
C GLY A 213 13.87 -12.77 -9.31
N ARG A 214 14.02 -13.69 -8.35
CA ARG A 214 13.43 -15.03 -8.44
C ARG A 214 11.92 -14.91 -8.36
N ASP A 215 11.26 -15.62 -9.27
CA ASP A 215 9.82 -15.61 -9.37
C ASP A 215 9.29 -17.00 -9.69
N TYR A 216 8.11 -17.30 -9.15
CA TYR A 216 7.39 -18.52 -9.47
C TYR A 216 6.65 -18.32 -10.80
N ARG A 217 6.48 -19.40 -11.57
CA ARG A 217 5.63 -19.33 -12.76
C ARG A 217 4.18 -19.27 -12.30
N THR A 218 3.52 -18.15 -12.54
CA THR A 218 2.06 -18.04 -12.35
C THR A 218 1.39 -18.87 -13.46
N ILE A 219 0.69 -19.94 -13.08
CA ILE A 219 -0.10 -20.77 -14.00
C ILE A 219 -1.55 -20.72 -13.51
N LEU A 220 -2.28 -19.64 -13.82
CA LEU A 220 -3.72 -19.44 -13.53
C LEU A 220 -4.12 -19.61 -12.04
N PRO A 221 -5.28 -19.11 -11.61
CA PRO A 221 -5.66 -19.14 -10.22
C PRO A 221 -6.11 -20.56 -9.90
N ILE A 222 -5.28 -21.30 -9.16
CA ILE A 222 -5.87 -22.12 -8.12
C ILE A 222 -6.32 -21.07 -7.09
N PRO A 223 -7.63 -20.81 -6.88
CA PRO A 223 -8.08 -20.39 -5.56
C PRO A 223 -7.61 -21.51 -4.65
N LEU A 224 -6.43 -21.38 -4.06
CA LEU A 224 -5.99 -22.32 -3.05
C LEU A 224 -7.01 -22.12 -1.94
N PRO A 225 -7.94 -23.08 -1.73
CA PRO A 225 -8.86 -22.97 -0.62
C PRO A 225 -8.00 -22.89 0.65
N ALA A 226 -8.50 -22.22 1.68
CA ALA A 226 -7.82 -22.06 2.97
C ALA A 226 -7.25 -23.39 3.53
N GLN A 227 -7.79 -24.53 3.08
CA GLN A 227 -7.34 -25.88 3.37
C GLN A 227 -5.90 -26.21 2.90
N VAL A 228 -5.42 -25.64 1.78
CA VAL A 228 -4.03 -25.85 1.33
C VAL A 228 -3.04 -25.07 2.19
N PHE A 229 -3.43 -23.87 2.64
CA PHE A 229 -2.66 -23.13 3.66
C PHE A 229 -2.70 -23.80 5.04
N ALA A 230 -3.72 -24.62 5.30
CA ALA A 230 -3.83 -25.45 6.50
C ALA A 230 -3.16 -26.83 6.38
N GLY A 231 -2.38 -27.08 5.32
CA GLY A 231 -1.63 -28.33 5.13
C GLY A 231 -2.49 -29.56 4.81
N LYS A 232 -3.77 -29.40 4.45
CA LYS A 232 -4.63 -30.51 4.02
C LYS A 232 -4.60 -30.62 2.50
N ALA A 233 -4.29 -31.84 2.01
CA ALA A 233 -4.35 -32.14 0.59
C ALA A 233 -5.79 -31.97 0.08
N LEU A 234 -5.94 -31.35 -1.09
CA LEU A 234 -7.22 -31.21 -1.76
C LEU A 234 -7.63 -32.53 -2.39
N ASP A 235 -8.89 -32.91 -2.21
CA ASP A 235 -9.48 -33.99 -2.99
C ASP A 235 -9.50 -33.62 -4.48
N SER A 236 -9.15 -34.59 -5.33
CA SER A 236 -9.00 -34.45 -6.78
C SER A 236 -10.27 -33.93 -7.47
N ALA A 237 -11.45 -34.18 -6.90
CA ALA A 237 -12.73 -33.68 -7.39
C ALA A 237 -12.92 -32.16 -7.20
N SER A 238 -12.46 -31.61 -6.08
CA SER A 238 -12.53 -30.16 -5.80
C SER A 238 -11.58 -29.37 -6.69
N SER A 239 -10.43 -29.96 -7.04
CA SER A 239 -9.44 -29.37 -7.94
C SER A 239 -9.94 -29.27 -9.38
N ALA A 240 -10.75 -30.24 -9.84
CA ALA A 240 -11.34 -30.25 -11.19
C ALA A 240 -12.48 -29.23 -11.36
N MET A 241 -13.33 -29.05 -10.34
CA MET A 241 -14.44 -28.09 -10.37
C MET A 241 -13.94 -26.64 -10.39
N VAL A 242 -12.85 -26.35 -9.68
CA VAL A 242 -12.17 -25.05 -9.67
C VAL A 242 -11.51 -24.72 -11.01
N GLN A 243 -11.04 -25.73 -11.74
CA GLN A 243 -10.36 -25.57 -13.04
C GLN A 243 -11.28 -25.12 -14.18
N GLN A 244 -12.61 -25.21 -14.03
CA GLN A 244 -13.58 -24.94 -15.10
C GLN A 244 -14.21 -23.53 -15.08
N LEU A 245 -13.93 -22.70 -14.07
CA LEU A 245 -14.51 -21.36 -14.04
C LEU A 245 -13.86 -20.45 -15.08
N THR A 246 -14.61 -20.14 -16.14
CA THR A 246 -14.19 -19.18 -17.16
C THR A 246 -14.07 -17.79 -16.52
N HIS A 247 -13.06 -16.97 -16.89
CA HIS A 247 -12.88 -15.61 -16.35
C HIS A 247 -14.19 -14.78 -16.30
N ARG A 248 -15.05 -14.91 -17.31
CA ARG A 248 -16.39 -14.28 -17.35
C ARG A 248 -17.31 -14.72 -16.22
N GLN A 249 -17.27 -15.99 -15.84
CA GLN A 249 -18.09 -16.53 -14.74
C GLN A 249 -17.58 -16.03 -13.39
N VAL A 250 -16.26 -15.98 -13.18
CA VAL A 250 -15.67 -15.41 -11.95
C VAL A 250 -16.00 -13.92 -11.81
N ILE A 251 -15.85 -13.14 -12.88
CA ILE A 251 -16.19 -11.70 -12.87
C ILE A 251 -17.67 -11.51 -12.58
N ARG A 252 -18.55 -12.26 -13.25
CA ARG A 252 -20.00 -12.18 -13.06
C ARG A 252 -20.40 -12.57 -11.64
N GLN A 253 -19.80 -13.62 -11.09
CA GLN A 253 -20.07 -14.10 -9.73
C GLN A 253 -19.60 -13.09 -8.68
N ASN A 254 -18.37 -12.57 -8.80
CA ASN A 254 -17.85 -11.54 -7.89
C ASN A 254 -18.70 -10.27 -7.94
N TRP A 255 -19.07 -9.81 -9.13
CA TRP A 255 -19.94 -8.63 -9.28
C TRP A 255 -21.32 -8.84 -8.64
N HIS A 256 -21.89 -10.03 -8.81
CA HIS A 256 -23.16 -10.39 -8.21
C HIS A 256 -23.07 -10.45 -6.67
N SER A 257 -22.03 -11.09 -6.13
CA SER A 257 -21.78 -11.13 -4.69
C SER A 257 -21.58 -9.75 -4.08
N ILE A 258 -20.85 -8.85 -4.77
CA ILE A 258 -20.66 -7.47 -4.31
C ILE A 258 -22.00 -6.72 -4.26
N ARG A 259 -22.83 -6.85 -5.30
CA ARG A 259 -24.14 -6.18 -5.33
C ARG A 259 -25.14 -6.72 -4.31
N GLN A 260 -25.05 -8.00 -3.95
CA GLN A 260 -25.98 -8.63 -3.02
C GLN A 260 -25.62 -8.44 -1.54
N THR A 261 -24.40 -7.99 -1.24
CA THR A 261 -23.93 -7.80 0.15
C THR A 261 -23.89 -6.31 0.49
N PRO A 262 -24.97 -5.73 1.07
CA PRO A 262 -25.03 -4.30 1.34
C PRO A 262 -23.92 -3.82 2.30
N SER A 263 -23.50 -4.67 3.24
CA SER A 263 -22.38 -4.38 4.15
C SER A 263 -21.05 -4.16 3.41
N LEU A 264 -20.81 -4.89 2.32
CA LEU A 264 -19.58 -4.74 1.52
C LEU A 264 -19.59 -3.43 0.75
N LEU A 265 -20.73 -3.05 0.15
CA LEU A 265 -20.91 -1.77 -0.53
C LEU A 265 -20.71 -0.59 0.43
N LEU A 266 -21.30 -0.67 1.63
CA LEU A 266 -21.11 0.34 2.67
C LEU A 266 -19.65 0.44 3.12
N THR A 267 -18.93 -0.68 3.18
CA THR A 267 -17.50 -0.69 3.53
C THR A 267 -16.65 -0.02 2.43
N TYR A 268 -16.95 -0.27 1.15
CA TYR A 268 -16.26 0.42 0.05
C TYR A 268 -16.57 1.92 0.03
N LEU A 269 -17.82 2.31 0.30
CA LEU A 269 -18.19 3.71 0.41
C LEU A 269 -17.46 4.37 1.58
N ALA A 270 -17.41 3.74 2.76
CA ALA A 270 -16.70 4.24 3.92
C ALA A 270 -15.20 4.41 3.64
N ALA A 271 -14.57 3.44 2.97
CA ALA A 271 -13.16 3.55 2.55
C ALA A 271 -12.95 4.71 1.56
N ALA A 272 -13.86 4.90 0.60
CA ALA A 272 -13.79 6.04 -0.32
C ALA A 272 -13.91 7.37 0.42
N MET A 273 -14.87 7.51 1.34
CA MET A 273 -15.03 8.71 2.17
C MET A 273 -13.80 8.98 3.05
N ALA A 274 -13.21 7.93 3.65
CA ALA A 274 -11.97 8.04 4.40
C ALA A 274 -10.82 8.60 3.54
N THR A 275 -10.66 8.09 2.31
CA THR A 275 -9.64 8.64 1.39
C THR A 275 -9.91 10.08 0.96
N LEU A 276 -11.19 10.46 0.76
CA LEU A 276 -11.58 11.84 0.44
C LEU A 276 -11.25 12.81 1.58
N GLN A 277 -11.23 12.35 2.83
CA GLN A 277 -10.89 13.20 3.96
C GLN A 277 -9.40 13.55 3.99
N TRP A 278 -8.50 12.55 3.90
CA TRP A 278 -7.08 12.77 4.20
C TRP A 278 -6.24 13.14 2.97
N VAL A 279 -6.57 12.62 1.77
CA VAL A 279 -5.78 12.83 0.55
C VAL A 279 -5.71 14.32 0.18
N PRO A 280 -6.83 15.08 0.12
CA PRO A 280 -6.76 16.50 -0.22
C PRO A 280 -5.98 17.31 0.82
N ILE A 281 -6.11 16.95 2.10
CA ILE A 281 -5.38 17.63 3.19
C ILE A 281 -3.89 17.47 2.94
N VAL A 282 -3.38 16.24 2.83
CA VAL A 282 -1.95 15.99 2.60
C VAL A 282 -1.45 16.60 1.29
N PHE A 283 -2.24 16.53 0.22
CA PHE A 283 -1.85 17.04 -1.09
C PHE A 283 -1.75 18.58 -1.14
N PHE A 284 -2.65 19.30 -0.47
CA PHE A 284 -2.63 20.77 -0.43
C PHE A 284 -1.90 21.35 0.79
N LEU A 285 -1.51 20.55 1.78
CA LEU A 285 -0.91 21.07 3.02
C LEU A 285 0.38 21.88 2.78
N PRO A 286 1.34 21.47 1.93
CA PRO A 286 2.53 22.28 1.66
C PRO A 286 2.16 23.65 1.08
N SER A 287 1.26 23.67 0.09
CA SER A 287 0.75 24.90 -0.52
C SER A 287 -0.04 25.76 0.46
N TYR A 288 -0.82 25.16 1.36
CA TYR A 288 -1.56 25.88 2.39
C TYR A 288 -0.61 26.58 3.35
N LEU A 289 0.37 25.85 3.91
CA LEU A 289 1.34 26.41 4.84
C LEU A 289 2.17 27.51 4.18
N HIS A 290 2.57 27.32 2.92
CA HIS A 290 3.28 28.34 2.15
C HIS A 290 2.44 29.60 1.93
N ARG A 291 1.16 29.46 1.51
CA ARG A 291 0.28 30.60 1.20
C ARG A 291 -0.21 31.35 2.44
N VAL A 292 -0.57 30.64 3.51
CA VAL A 292 -1.21 31.23 4.69
C VAL A 292 -0.19 31.69 5.73
N HIS A 293 0.81 30.84 6.03
CA HIS A 293 1.83 31.17 7.03
C HIS A 293 3.07 31.84 6.43
N GLN A 294 3.11 32.02 5.11
CA GLN A 294 4.21 32.69 4.39
C GLN A 294 5.59 32.09 4.70
N ILE A 295 5.61 30.80 5.07
CA ILE A 295 6.84 30.06 5.30
C ILE A 295 7.39 29.54 3.98
N GLU A 296 8.70 29.32 3.95
CA GLU A 296 9.36 28.77 2.79
C GLU A 296 8.85 27.36 2.44
N LEU A 297 8.77 27.05 1.14
CA LEU A 297 8.13 25.82 0.66
C LEU A 297 8.87 24.54 1.08
N ALA A 298 10.21 24.53 1.17
CA ALA A 298 10.91 23.39 1.75
C ALA A 298 10.52 23.15 3.21
N THR A 299 10.39 24.23 3.99
CA THR A 299 9.96 24.12 5.41
C THR A 299 8.54 23.60 5.51
N ALA A 300 7.60 24.12 4.70
CA ALA A 300 6.23 23.62 4.62
C ALA A 300 6.16 22.12 4.22
N SER A 301 7.03 21.72 3.30
CA SER A 301 7.13 20.34 2.83
C SER A 301 7.70 19.41 3.91
N LEU A 302 8.72 19.84 4.66
CA LEU A 302 9.28 19.10 5.78
C LEU A 302 8.26 18.91 6.92
N LEU A 303 7.51 19.96 7.27
CA LEU A 303 6.43 19.89 8.25
C LEU A 303 5.36 18.88 7.81
N THR A 304 4.90 18.97 6.56
CA THR A 304 3.92 18.02 6.00
C THR A 304 4.45 16.58 6.04
N SER A 305 5.73 16.38 5.72
CA SER A 305 6.36 15.06 5.72
C SER A 305 6.44 14.44 7.11
N SER A 306 6.67 15.27 8.14
CA SER A 306 6.70 14.78 9.53
C SER A 306 5.36 14.19 9.98
N ILE A 307 4.22 14.75 9.53
CA ILE A 307 2.89 14.20 9.82
C ILE A 307 2.75 12.78 9.25
N LEU A 308 3.26 12.55 8.04
CA LEU A 308 3.19 11.24 7.38
C LEU A 308 4.07 10.19 8.06
N LEU A 309 5.23 10.60 8.59
CA LEU A 309 6.11 9.69 9.34
C LEU A 309 5.51 9.25 10.67
N ILE A 310 4.68 10.07 11.30
CA ILE A 310 3.91 9.67 12.50
C ILE A 310 3.02 8.45 12.19
N GLY A 311 2.52 8.37 10.95
CA GLY A 311 1.80 7.22 10.39
C GLY A 311 2.49 5.87 10.60
N ILE A 312 3.83 5.83 10.58
CA ILE A 312 4.62 4.61 10.76
C ILE A 312 4.43 4.03 12.16
N VAL A 313 4.23 4.91 13.15
CA VAL A 313 4.06 4.52 14.56
C VAL A 313 2.58 4.30 14.87
N THR A 314 1.69 5.15 14.33
CA THR A 314 0.25 5.09 14.62
C THR A 314 -0.44 3.90 13.95
N LEU A 315 -0.05 3.48 12.74
CA LEU A 315 -0.65 2.33 12.05
C LEU A 315 -0.49 1.01 12.83
N PRO A 316 0.72 0.60 13.29
CA PRO A 316 0.87 -0.61 14.10
C PRO A 316 0.21 -0.49 15.47
N LEU A 317 0.31 0.67 16.12
CA LEU A 317 -0.31 0.91 17.42
C LEU A 317 -1.85 0.82 17.33
N GLY A 318 -2.44 1.44 16.31
CA GLY A 318 -3.86 1.38 16.02
C GLY A 318 -4.33 -0.05 15.82
N GLY A 319 -3.65 -0.81 14.96
CA GLY A 319 -3.94 -2.23 14.76
C GLY A 319 -3.88 -3.05 16.05
N TRP A 320 -2.84 -2.87 16.86
CA TRP A 320 -2.71 -3.56 18.15
C TRP A 320 -3.80 -3.21 19.15
N VAL A 321 -4.15 -1.92 19.28
CA VAL A 321 -5.24 -1.47 20.16
C VAL A 321 -6.58 -2.03 19.67
N MET A 322 -6.84 -1.97 18.36
CA MET A 322 -8.06 -2.47 17.74
C MET A 322 -8.21 -3.98 17.92
N ASP A 323 -7.13 -4.75 17.78
CA ASP A 323 -7.17 -6.20 17.99
C ASP A 323 -7.47 -6.57 19.44
N ARG A 324 -6.88 -5.85 20.42
CA ARG A 324 -7.22 -6.05 21.84
C ARG A 324 -8.66 -5.69 22.17
N LEU A 325 -9.16 -4.58 21.63
CA LEU A 325 -10.56 -4.17 21.84
C LEU A 325 -11.54 -5.17 21.22
N THR A 326 -11.19 -5.72 20.06
CA THR A 326 -12.06 -6.66 19.33
C THR A 326 -12.14 -8.03 19.99
N GLN A 327 -11.08 -8.46 20.68
CA GLN A 327 -11.14 -9.67 21.52
C GLN A 327 -12.22 -9.56 22.61
N LYS A 328 -12.47 -8.34 23.12
CA LYS A 328 -13.48 -8.09 24.14
C LYS A 328 -14.85 -7.72 23.55
N TYR A 329 -14.87 -7.04 22.39
CA TYR A 329 -16.07 -6.54 21.74
C TYR A 329 -16.02 -6.71 20.20
N PRO A 330 -16.58 -7.80 19.64
CA PRO A 330 -16.45 -8.14 18.22
C PRO A 330 -17.00 -7.08 17.26
N SER A 331 -18.07 -6.37 17.66
CA SER A 331 -18.73 -5.36 16.83
C SER A 331 -18.10 -3.96 16.90
N SER A 332 -17.11 -3.75 17.79
CA SER A 332 -16.59 -2.40 18.08
C SER A 332 -15.69 -1.82 17.00
N LYS A 333 -15.13 -2.64 16.10
CA LYS A 333 -14.16 -2.17 15.09
C LYS A 333 -14.73 -1.01 14.25
N LEU A 334 -15.95 -1.16 13.76
CA LEU A 334 -16.59 -0.15 12.90
C LEU A 334 -16.97 1.12 13.67
N TYR A 335 -17.44 0.99 14.91
CA TYR A 335 -17.80 2.15 15.74
C TYR A 335 -16.59 2.98 16.14
N ILE A 336 -15.49 2.31 16.51
CA ILE A 336 -14.24 3.00 16.87
C ILE A 336 -13.65 3.69 15.64
N ALA A 337 -13.67 3.02 14.47
CA ALA A 337 -13.27 3.64 13.21
C ALA A 337 -14.11 4.88 12.91
N ALA A 338 -15.43 4.77 12.91
CA ALA A 338 -16.33 5.89 12.65
C ALA A 338 -16.12 7.06 13.64
N ALA A 339 -15.96 6.76 14.93
CA ALA A 339 -15.71 7.77 15.96
C ALA A 339 -14.38 8.49 15.74
N GLY A 340 -13.30 7.77 15.37
CA GLY A 340 -12.01 8.40 15.12
C GLY A 340 -11.99 9.21 13.82
N TYR A 341 -12.65 8.78 12.75
CA TYR A 341 -12.82 9.61 11.53
C TYR A 341 -13.62 10.89 11.81
N ALA A 342 -14.69 10.80 12.62
CA ALA A 342 -15.49 11.95 13.03
C ALA A 342 -14.68 12.92 13.91
N LEU A 343 -13.93 12.40 14.88
CA LEU A 343 -13.06 13.21 15.74
C LEU A 343 -11.94 13.88 14.94
N ALA A 344 -11.31 13.16 14.01
CA ALA A 344 -10.31 13.73 13.11
C ALA A 344 -10.89 14.84 12.24
N THR A 345 -12.12 14.67 11.74
CA THR A 345 -12.83 15.71 10.97
C THR A 345 -13.04 16.96 11.81
N LEU A 346 -13.51 16.79 13.05
CA LEU A 346 -13.72 17.91 13.98
C LEU A 346 -12.41 18.65 14.27
N LEU A 347 -11.31 17.93 14.49
CA LEU A 347 -10.00 18.53 14.71
C LEU A 347 -9.48 19.28 13.47
N TYR A 348 -9.69 18.76 12.26
CA TYR A 348 -9.33 19.50 11.04
C TYR A 348 -10.17 20.76 10.86
N VAL A 349 -11.48 20.70 11.12
CA VAL A 349 -12.34 21.89 11.08
C VAL A 349 -11.84 22.93 12.07
N LEU A 350 -11.56 22.56 13.32
CA LEU A 350 -10.99 23.48 14.32
C LEU A 350 -9.66 24.06 13.86
N ALA A 351 -8.75 23.22 13.34
CA ALA A 351 -7.43 23.62 12.89
C ALA A 351 -7.50 24.63 11.73
N PHE A 352 -8.35 24.42 10.73
CA PHE A 352 -8.41 25.29 9.55
C PHE A 352 -9.33 26.51 9.70
N SER A 353 -10.27 26.52 10.65
CA SER A 353 -11.25 27.62 10.79
C SER A 353 -11.02 28.55 11.98
N LEU A 354 -10.54 28.05 13.13
CA LEU A 354 -10.49 28.83 14.37
C LEU A 354 -9.07 29.19 14.83
N VAL A 355 -8.04 28.48 14.34
CA VAL A 355 -6.67 28.64 14.82
C VAL A 355 -5.82 29.40 13.80
N SER A 356 -5.24 30.52 14.25
CA SER A 356 -4.34 31.36 13.45
C SER A 356 -2.85 31.08 13.69
N GLY A 357 -2.49 30.51 14.84
CA GLY A 357 -1.09 30.22 15.18
C GLY A 357 -0.55 28.97 14.49
N LEU A 358 0.55 29.09 13.73
CA LEU A 358 1.20 28.00 12.99
C LEU A 358 1.38 26.72 13.83
N TRP A 359 2.02 26.83 15.00
CA TRP A 359 2.37 25.66 15.80
C TRP A 359 1.16 24.98 16.44
N LEU A 360 0.17 25.76 16.88
CA LEU A 360 -1.06 25.20 17.44
C LEU A 360 -1.90 24.51 16.35
N GLN A 361 -2.01 25.15 15.18
CA GLN A 361 -2.69 24.57 14.03
C GLN A 361 -2.01 23.27 13.59
N PHE A 362 -0.68 23.30 13.48
CA PHE A 362 0.12 22.15 13.10
C PHE A 362 0.00 20.99 14.10
N ALA A 363 -0.01 21.28 15.40
CA ALA A 363 -0.25 20.28 16.43
C ALA A 363 -1.63 19.61 16.29
N LEU A 364 -2.70 20.39 16.02
CA LEU A 364 -4.03 19.84 15.77
C LEU A 364 -4.08 18.96 14.52
N ILE A 365 -3.40 19.38 13.44
CA ILE A 365 -3.29 18.60 12.20
C ILE A 365 -2.55 17.28 12.45
N ILE A 366 -1.47 17.29 13.24
CA ILE A 366 -0.76 16.07 13.64
C ILE A 366 -1.69 15.12 14.39
N VAL A 367 -2.41 15.62 15.39
CA VAL A 367 -3.31 14.79 16.20
C VAL A 367 -4.45 14.23 15.34
N ALA A 368 -5.02 15.04 14.44
CA ALA A 368 -6.03 14.58 13.50
C ALA A 368 -5.49 13.51 12.53
N GLY A 369 -4.29 13.70 11.98
CA GLY A 369 -3.62 12.73 11.12
C GLY A 369 -3.26 11.43 11.84
N ALA A 370 -2.83 11.53 13.10
CA ALA A 370 -2.56 10.37 13.95
C ALA A 370 -3.83 9.54 14.20
N LEU A 371 -4.98 10.19 14.45
CA LEU A 371 -6.26 9.51 14.63
C LEU A 371 -6.76 8.81 13.35
N LEU A 372 -6.54 9.41 12.18
CA LEU A 372 -6.89 8.77 10.90
C LEU A 372 -6.07 7.53 10.61
N THR A 373 -4.78 7.58 10.93
CA THR A 373 -3.85 6.47 10.72
C THR A 373 -3.93 5.41 11.81
N PHE A 374 -4.72 5.64 12.85
CA PHE A 374 -4.94 4.71 13.96
C PHE A 374 -6.01 3.65 13.67
N LEU A 375 -6.79 3.79 12.59
CA LEU A 375 -8.00 3.01 12.30
C LEU A 375 -7.95 2.38 10.91
#